data_AF-A0A538P2R1-F1
#
_entry.id   AF-A0A538P2R1-F1
#
_cell.length_a   1.000
_cell.length_b   1.000
_cell.length_c   1.000
_cell.angle_alpha   90.00
_cell.angle_beta   90.00
_cell.angle_gamma   90.00
#
_symmetry.space_group_name_H-M   'P 1'
#
loop_
_entity.id
_entity.type
_entity.pdbx_description
1 polymer ?
#
loop_
_entity_poly.entity_id
_entity_poly.type
_entity_poly.pdbx_seq_one_letter_code
_entity_poly.pdbx_strand_id
1 'polypeptide(L)'
;MVRNDGFRFGPGNRYLFIALPATGRAGSTAITIQADDGQSSNSVSFILNVQPPEFARSSDPLAAGGENFEPLWGDFNGDGLLDLLVSPSQIYINRGNGSFGAGIELPQGIVASGATAADFDGDGNLDLLFYSDTAFPRLFRN
;
A
#
# COMPACT_ATOMS: atom_id res chain seq x y z
N MET A 1 -1.79 -5.68 45.95
CA MET A 1 -2.39 -7.01 45.69
C MET A 1 -3.22 -6.87 44.42
N VAL A 2 -2.69 -7.27 43.27
CA VAL A 2 -3.41 -7.19 41.99
C VAL A 2 -4.37 -8.38 41.95
N ARG A 3 -5.68 -8.12 41.85
CA ARG A 3 -6.68 -9.18 41.71
C ARG A 3 -6.55 -9.77 40.31
N ASN A 4 -6.37 -11.09 40.26
CA ASN A 4 -6.32 -11.85 39.02
C ASN A 4 -7.76 -12.26 38.68
N ASP A 5 -8.55 -11.31 38.17
CA ASP A 5 -9.93 -11.57 37.76
C ASP A 5 -9.90 -12.25 36.37
N GLY A 6 -9.61 -13.55 36.36
CA GLY A 6 -9.56 -14.34 35.13
C GLY A 6 -10.87 -14.28 34.35
N PHE A 7 -10.80 -14.03 33.04
CA PHE A 7 -11.96 -14.07 32.15
C PHE A 7 -12.45 -15.50 31.99
N ARG A 8 -13.72 -15.78 32.35
CA ARG A 8 -14.37 -17.07 32.13
C ARG A 8 -15.19 -17.01 30.84
N PHE A 9 -14.96 -17.96 29.93
CA PHE A 9 -15.72 -18.07 28.68
C PHE A 9 -16.69 -19.26 28.73
N GLY A 10 -17.95 -19.03 28.33
CA GLY A 10 -18.92 -20.10 28.05
C GLY A 10 -18.75 -20.69 26.63
N PRO A 11 -19.60 -21.65 26.22
CA PRO A 11 -19.47 -22.31 24.92
C PRO A 11 -19.66 -21.36 23.72
N GLY A 12 -18.89 -21.59 22.66
CA GLY A 12 -18.91 -20.85 21.38
C GLY A 12 -17.58 -20.15 21.02
N ASN A 13 -17.45 -19.66 19.78
CA ASN A 13 -16.28 -18.90 19.35
C ASN A 13 -16.14 -17.59 20.15
N ARG A 14 -14.90 -17.24 20.51
CA ARG A 14 -14.54 -16.02 21.25
C ARG A 14 -13.23 -15.46 20.70
N TYR A 15 -13.13 -14.13 20.72
CA TYR A 15 -11.94 -13.39 20.33
C TYR A 15 -11.31 -12.76 21.57
N LEU A 16 -9.99 -12.92 21.73
CA LEU A 16 -9.20 -12.18 22.71
C LEU A 16 -8.56 -10.98 21.99
N PHE A 17 -8.97 -9.78 22.34
CA PHE A 17 -8.34 -8.56 21.82
C PHE A 17 -7.15 -8.19 22.70
N ILE A 18 -5.96 -8.16 22.10
CA ILE A 18 -4.73 -7.74 22.77
C ILE A 18 -4.32 -6.42 22.14
N ALA A 19 -4.39 -5.34 22.93
CA ALA A 19 -3.88 -4.05 22.50
C ALA A 19 -2.34 -4.13 22.46
N LEU A 20 -1.78 -4.00 21.27
CA LEU A 20 -0.35 -3.86 21.07
C LEU A 20 0.09 -2.43 21.39
N PRO A 21 1.34 -2.19 21.83
CA PRO A 21 1.80 -0.84 22.13
C PRO A 21 1.76 0.01 20.87
N ALA A 22 1.01 1.12 20.91
CA ALA A 22 0.87 2.18 19.89
C ALA A 22 0.83 1.70 18.41
N THR A 23 -0.28 1.94 17.72
CA THR A 23 -0.43 1.74 16.27
C THR A 23 0.85 2.09 15.49
N GLY A 24 1.45 1.09 14.83
CA GLY A 24 2.62 1.25 13.96
C GLY A 24 3.99 0.94 14.58
N ARG A 25 4.08 0.47 15.84
CA ARG A 25 5.36 0.03 16.43
C ARG A 25 5.54 -1.48 16.39
N ALA A 26 6.77 -1.89 16.07
CA ALA A 26 7.22 -3.26 16.25
C ALA A 26 7.19 -3.64 17.73
N GLY A 27 6.83 -4.87 18.03
CA GLY A 27 6.87 -5.38 19.40
C GLY A 27 6.56 -6.86 19.47
N SER A 28 7.01 -7.48 20.56
CA SER A 28 6.65 -8.83 20.91
C SER A 28 5.90 -8.83 22.23
N THR A 29 4.88 -9.68 22.34
CA THR A 29 4.21 -9.94 23.62
C THR A 29 4.02 -11.43 23.81
N ALA A 30 4.26 -11.90 25.03
CA ALA A 30 3.97 -13.27 25.42
C ALA A 30 2.48 -13.38 25.77
N ILE A 31 1.79 -14.32 25.13
CA ILE A 31 0.40 -14.64 25.39
C ILE A 31 0.37 -16.00 26.05
N THR A 32 -0.10 -16.05 27.29
CA THR A 32 -0.24 -17.29 28.05
C THR A 32 -1.72 -17.61 28.21
N ILE A 33 -2.11 -18.80 27.78
CA ILE A 33 -3.43 -19.38 28.02
C ILE A 33 -3.29 -20.41 29.12
N GLN A 34 -4.03 -20.24 30.21
CA GLN A 34 -4.07 -21.18 31.33
C GLN A 34 -5.48 -21.79 31.43
N ALA A 35 -5.54 -23.11 31.52
CA ALA A 35 -6.74 -23.87 31.86
C ALA A 35 -6.62 -24.34 33.32
N ASP A 36 -7.65 -24.10 34.12
CA ASP A 36 -7.71 -24.44 35.55
C ASP A 36 -9.10 -25.04 35.85
N ASP A 37 -9.13 -26.20 36.50
CA ASP A 37 -10.36 -26.90 36.90
C ASP A 37 -10.68 -26.75 38.41
N GLY A 38 -9.93 -25.91 39.12
CA GLY A 38 -10.02 -25.68 40.56
C GLY A 38 -9.24 -26.68 41.41
N GLN A 39 -8.59 -27.68 40.81
CA GLN A 39 -7.71 -28.65 41.48
C GLN A 39 -6.32 -28.71 40.81
N SER A 40 -6.25 -28.46 39.51
CA SER A 40 -5.05 -28.48 38.70
C SER A 40 -5.09 -27.38 37.65
N SER A 41 -3.92 -26.94 37.19
CA SER A 41 -3.83 -26.01 36.07
C SER A 41 -2.76 -26.42 35.08
N ASN A 42 -2.96 -26.05 33.82
CA ASN A 42 -2.00 -26.22 32.75
C ASN A 42 -1.96 -24.96 31.88
N SER A 43 -0.80 -24.63 31.32
CA SER A 43 -0.59 -23.40 30.57
C SER A 43 0.17 -23.65 29.28
N VAL A 44 -0.17 -22.87 28.24
CA VAL A 44 0.62 -22.76 27.01
C VAL A 44 0.95 -21.28 26.76
N SER A 45 2.19 -20.99 26.39
CA SER A 45 2.63 -19.65 26.04
C SER A 45 3.09 -19.61 24.59
N PHE A 46 2.74 -18.55 23.87
CA PHE A 46 3.29 -18.23 22.56
C PHE A 46 3.67 -16.76 22.48
N ILE A 47 4.63 -16.44 21.61
CA ILE A 47 5.03 -15.06 21.36
C ILE A 47 4.29 -14.56 20.12
N LEU A 48 3.54 -13.47 20.28
CA LEU A 48 3.02 -12.71 19.15
C LEU A 48 4.02 -11.62 18.79
N ASN A 49 4.62 -11.73 17.61
CA ASN A 49 5.49 -10.70 17.05
C ASN A 49 4.67 -9.84 16.09
N VAL A 50 4.69 -8.53 16.31
CA VAL A 50 4.19 -7.54 15.36
C VAL A 50 5.40 -6.83 14.82
N GLN A 51 5.67 -7.04 13.54
CA GLN A 51 6.75 -6.38 12.84
C GLN A 51 6.30 -4.97 12.43
N PRO A 52 7.21 -4.00 12.35
CA PRO A 52 6.88 -2.74 11.72
C PRO A 52 6.62 -3.00 10.22
N PRO A 53 5.93 -2.09 9.50
CA PRO A 53 5.93 -2.17 8.04
C PRO A 53 7.39 -2.15 7.54
N GLU A 54 7.81 -3.23 6.89
CA GLU A 54 9.14 -3.34 6.30
C GLU A 54 9.14 -2.61 4.96
N PHE A 55 9.63 -1.37 4.95
CA PHE A 55 9.99 -0.70 3.70
C PHE A 55 11.30 -1.31 3.22
N ALA A 56 11.22 -2.20 2.23
CA ALA A 56 12.38 -2.69 1.50
C ALA A 56 12.49 -1.96 0.16
N ARG A 57 13.72 -1.76 -0.32
CA ARG A 57 13.94 -1.30 -1.68
C ARG A 57 13.41 -2.37 -2.64
N SER A 58 12.48 -2.01 -3.52
CA SER A 58 12.03 -2.92 -4.58
C SER A 58 13.18 -3.26 -5.52
N SER A 59 13.25 -4.52 -5.95
CA SER A 59 14.18 -4.98 -7.00
C SER A 59 13.71 -4.66 -8.41
N ASP A 60 12.49 -4.13 -8.57
CA ASP A 60 11.90 -3.80 -9.86
C ASP A 60 12.28 -2.37 -10.25
N PRO A 61 13.23 -2.17 -11.18
CA PRO A 61 13.64 -0.83 -11.57
C PRO A 61 12.54 -0.16 -12.39
N LEU A 62 12.06 0.97 -11.92
CA LEU A 62 11.40 1.97 -12.76
C LEU A 62 12.50 2.69 -13.55
N ALA A 63 12.24 3.12 -14.79
CA ALA A 63 13.21 3.94 -15.51
C ALA A 63 13.55 5.18 -14.68
N ALA A 64 14.77 5.68 -14.85
CA ALA A 64 15.15 6.97 -14.29
C ALA A 64 14.05 7.97 -14.68
N GLY A 65 13.29 8.43 -13.69
CA GLY A 65 12.30 9.49 -13.91
C GLY A 65 13.01 10.63 -14.62
N GLY A 66 12.33 11.27 -15.57
CA GLY A 66 12.89 12.48 -16.18
C GLY A 66 13.32 13.40 -15.04
N GLU A 67 14.59 13.80 -15.03
CA GLU A 67 15.15 14.64 -13.97
C GLU A 67 14.19 15.84 -13.80
N ASN A 68 13.46 15.90 -12.67
CA ASN A 68 12.40 16.90 -12.36
C ASN A 68 10.95 16.64 -12.84
N PHE A 69 10.54 15.39 -13.07
CA PHE A 69 9.12 15.05 -13.29
C PHE A 69 8.41 14.62 -11.99
N GLU A 70 7.26 15.21 -11.68
CA GLU A 70 6.41 14.79 -10.57
C GLU A 70 5.67 13.47 -10.89
N PRO A 71 5.86 12.39 -10.11
CA PRO A 71 5.20 11.12 -10.38
C PRO A 71 3.70 11.20 -10.11
N LEU A 72 2.92 10.49 -10.94
CA LEU A 72 1.46 10.46 -10.86
C LEU A 72 0.95 9.01 -10.80
N TRP A 73 0.05 8.75 -9.85
CA TRP A 73 -0.69 7.49 -9.74
C TRP A 73 -2.05 7.61 -10.43
N GLY A 74 -2.46 6.56 -11.14
CA GLY A 74 -3.77 6.46 -11.78
C GLY A 74 -4.02 5.06 -12.30
N ASP A 75 -5.27 4.65 -12.47
CA ASP A 75 -5.62 3.41 -13.19
C ASP A 75 -5.69 3.75 -14.68
N PHE A 76 -4.56 3.64 -15.38
CA PHE A 76 -4.42 4.11 -16.76
C PHE A 76 -4.80 3.05 -17.79
N ASN A 77 -4.96 1.80 -17.38
CA ASN A 77 -5.37 0.69 -18.24
C ASN A 77 -6.78 0.15 -17.90
N GLY A 78 -7.43 0.65 -16.85
CA GLY A 78 -8.78 0.29 -16.44
C GLY A 78 -8.88 -1.09 -15.77
N ASP A 79 -7.78 -1.62 -15.22
CA ASP A 79 -7.75 -2.94 -14.60
C ASP A 79 -8.07 -2.94 -13.09
N GLY A 80 -8.28 -1.75 -12.51
CA GLY A 80 -8.57 -1.55 -11.10
C GLY A 80 -7.34 -1.49 -10.20
N LEU A 81 -6.13 -1.59 -10.74
CA LEU A 81 -4.88 -1.39 -10.03
C LEU A 81 -4.30 -0.01 -10.35
N LEU A 82 -3.71 0.65 -9.34
CA LEU A 82 -3.03 1.92 -9.58
C LEU A 82 -1.69 1.68 -10.29
N ASP A 83 -1.59 2.24 -11.49
CA ASP A 83 -0.40 2.36 -12.31
C ASP A 83 0.40 3.63 -11.98
N LEU A 84 1.57 3.77 -12.58
CA LEU A 84 2.53 4.82 -12.23
C LEU A 84 3.14 5.51 -13.47
N LEU A 85 2.96 6.82 -13.56
CA LEU A 85 3.65 7.70 -14.50
C LEU A 85 4.84 8.35 -13.78
N VAL A 86 6.07 7.95 -14.10
CA VAL A 86 7.32 8.51 -13.51
C VAL A 86 8.12 9.38 -14.46
N SER A 87 7.74 9.39 -15.74
CA SER A 87 8.33 10.23 -16.77
C SER A 87 7.25 10.56 -17.81
N PRO A 88 7.39 11.66 -18.57
CA PRO A 88 6.41 12.03 -19.59
C PRO A 88 6.45 11.13 -20.84
N SER A 89 7.11 9.97 -20.77
CA SER A 89 7.30 9.06 -21.90
C SER A 89 6.67 7.69 -21.68
N GLN A 90 6.40 7.30 -20.43
CA GLN A 90 6.03 5.91 -20.12
C GLN A 90 5.18 5.84 -18.85
N ILE A 91 4.06 5.12 -18.96
CA ILE A 91 3.30 4.63 -17.82
C ILE A 91 3.74 3.20 -17.50
N TYR A 92 4.03 2.96 -16.23
CA TYR A 92 4.34 1.66 -15.65
C TYR A 92 3.07 1.02 -15.12
N ILE A 93 2.74 -0.14 -15.67
CA ILE A 93 1.53 -0.88 -15.31
C ILE A 93 1.80 -1.74 -14.09
N ASN A 94 0.91 -1.64 -13.12
CA ASN A 94 0.92 -2.44 -11.92
C ASN A 94 0.40 -3.84 -12.24
N ARG A 95 1.24 -4.86 -12.04
CA ARG A 95 0.88 -6.26 -12.31
C ARG A 95 0.37 -6.98 -11.07
N GLY A 96 0.11 -6.22 -9.99
CA GLY A 96 -0.17 -6.74 -8.67
C GLY A 96 1.10 -7.24 -7.96
N ASN A 97 0.93 -7.67 -6.71
CA ASN A 97 1.98 -8.24 -5.87
C ASN A 97 3.23 -7.35 -5.72
N GLY A 98 3.06 -6.04 -5.85
CA GLY A 98 4.14 -5.05 -5.71
C GLY A 98 5.07 -4.93 -6.94
N SER A 99 4.69 -5.51 -8.09
CA SER A 99 5.49 -5.48 -9.32
C SER A 99 4.95 -4.50 -10.37
N PHE A 100 5.88 -3.83 -11.07
CA PHE A 100 5.58 -2.86 -12.12
C PHE A 100 6.34 -3.23 -13.40
N GLY A 101 5.71 -3.04 -14.55
CA GLY A 101 6.37 -3.21 -15.85
C GLY A 101 6.07 -2.04 -16.78
N ALA A 102 6.96 -1.74 -17.72
CA ALA A 102 6.64 -0.82 -18.81
C ALA A 102 5.38 -1.31 -19.54
N GLY A 103 4.41 -0.41 -19.76
CA GLY A 103 3.17 -0.71 -20.47
C GLY A 103 2.85 0.32 -21.53
N ILE A 104 2.25 1.46 -21.17
CA ILE A 104 1.75 2.44 -22.14
C ILE A 104 2.83 3.47 -22.45
N GLU A 105 3.35 3.45 -23.68
CA GLU A 105 4.25 4.47 -24.22
C GLU A 105 3.48 5.74 -24.58
N LEU A 106 4.00 6.90 -24.17
CA LEU A 106 3.42 8.21 -24.50
C LEU A 106 4.14 8.84 -25.71
N PRO A 107 3.48 9.77 -26.43
CA PRO A 107 4.11 10.46 -27.55
C PRO A 107 5.43 11.13 -27.18
N GLN A 108 6.42 11.04 -28.08
CA GLN A 108 7.74 11.63 -27.84
C GLN A 108 7.70 13.17 -27.86
N GLY A 109 8.71 13.79 -27.23
CA GLY A 109 8.89 15.25 -27.22
C GLY A 109 7.96 15.99 -26.27
N ILE A 110 7.42 15.30 -25.25
CA ILE A 110 6.72 15.94 -24.14
C ILE A 110 7.77 16.53 -23.19
N VAL A 111 7.77 17.85 -23.09
CA VAL A 111 8.54 18.61 -22.10
C VAL A 111 7.56 19.01 -21.00
N ALA A 112 7.66 18.35 -19.85
CA ALA A 112 6.75 18.53 -18.73
C ALA A 112 7.51 18.42 -17.40
N SER A 113 7.14 19.26 -16.43
CA SER A 113 7.59 19.13 -15.03
C SER A 113 6.61 18.29 -14.21
N GLY A 114 5.37 18.14 -14.68
CA GLY A 114 4.36 17.29 -14.03
C GLY A 114 3.18 17.01 -14.94
N ALA A 115 2.26 16.21 -14.41
CA ALA A 115 1.00 15.88 -15.05
C ALA A 115 -0.14 15.79 -14.02
N THR A 116 -1.37 15.89 -14.51
CA THR A 116 -2.58 15.51 -13.76
C THR A 116 -3.44 14.59 -14.62
N ALA A 117 -4.22 13.74 -13.97
CA ALA A 117 -5.10 12.78 -14.63
C ALA A 117 -6.54 12.98 -14.17
N ALA A 118 -7.47 12.95 -15.11
CA ALA A 118 -8.90 12.92 -14.89
C ALA A 118 -9.59 12.43 -16.16
N ASP A 119 -10.83 11.96 -16.03
CA ASP A 119 -11.70 11.70 -17.17
C ASP A 119 -12.26 13.05 -17.68
N PHE A 120 -11.61 13.67 -18.67
CA PHE A 120 -12.01 14.99 -19.17
C PHE A 120 -13.09 14.91 -20.25
N ASP A 121 -13.27 13.76 -20.91
CA ASP A 121 -14.26 13.59 -21.97
C ASP A 121 -15.46 12.70 -21.60
N GLY A 122 -15.44 12.09 -20.42
CA GLY A 122 -16.55 11.36 -19.81
C GLY A 122 -16.67 9.92 -20.29
N ASP A 123 -15.60 9.32 -20.82
CA ASP A 123 -15.61 7.94 -21.35
C ASP A 123 -15.38 6.87 -20.27
N GLY A 124 -15.04 7.29 -19.05
CA GLY A 124 -14.77 6.43 -17.91
C GLY A 124 -13.30 6.05 -17.72
N ASN A 125 -12.41 6.56 -18.55
CA ASN A 125 -10.97 6.32 -18.48
C ASN A 125 -10.21 7.61 -18.14
N LEU A 126 -8.94 7.49 -17.76
CA LEU A 126 -8.13 8.64 -17.37
C LEU A 126 -7.37 9.25 -18.56
N ASP A 127 -7.67 10.51 -18.85
CA ASP A 127 -6.85 11.36 -19.71
C ASP A 127 -5.67 11.98 -18.93
N LEU A 128 -4.70 12.54 -19.66
CA LEU A 128 -3.51 13.17 -19.09
C LEU A 128 -3.34 14.61 -19.54
N LEU A 129 -3.23 15.54 -18.59
CA LEU A 129 -2.82 16.92 -18.83
C LEU A 129 -1.39 17.13 -18.32
N PHE A 130 -0.45 17.30 -19.26
CA PHE A 130 0.93 17.66 -18.96
C PHE A 130 1.10 19.17 -18.84
N TYR A 131 1.95 19.60 -17.92
CA TYR A 131 2.27 21.00 -17.70
C TYR A 131 3.78 21.22 -17.47
N SER A 132 4.25 22.41 -17.84
CA SER A 132 5.60 22.91 -17.57
C SER A 132 5.56 24.42 -17.42
N ASP A 133 6.53 24.94 -16.72
CA ASP A 133 6.97 26.33 -16.65
C ASP A 133 7.51 26.90 -17.98
N THR A 134 7.94 26.06 -18.93
CA THR A 134 8.58 26.49 -20.20
C THR A 134 7.80 26.15 -21.47
N ALA A 135 6.72 25.38 -21.36
CA ALA A 135 5.92 24.92 -22.50
C ALA A 135 4.41 25.05 -22.23
N PHE A 136 3.62 25.19 -23.30
CA PHE A 136 2.16 25.17 -23.17
C PHE A 136 1.66 23.81 -22.66
N PRO A 137 0.61 23.80 -21.81
CA PRO A 137 -0.03 22.56 -21.38
C PRO A 137 -0.53 21.73 -22.56
N ARG A 138 -0.45 20.40 -22.45
CA ARG A 138 -0.91 19.46 -23.48
C ARG A 138 -1.83 18.42 -22.85
N LEU A 139 -3.08 18.38 -23.34
CA LEU A 139 -4.05 17.34 -23.00
C LEU A 139 -3.92 16.18 -23.98
N PHE A 140 -3.75 14.97 -23.45
CA PHE A 140 -3.80 13.70 -24.16
C PHE A 140 -5.05 12.98 -23.69
N ARG A 141 -5.88 12.58 -24.64
CA ARG A 141 -7.05 11.75 -24.33
C ARG A 141 -6.71 10.29 -24.55
N ASN A 142 -7.27 9.43 -23.72
CA ASN A 142 -7.00 7.99 -23.78
C ASN A 142 -7.92 7.26 -24.78
#